data_AF-F2SFA9-F1
#
_entry.id   AF-F2SFA9-F1
#
_cell.length_a   1.000
_cell.length_b   1.000
_cell.length_c   1.000
_cell.angle_alpha   90.00
_cell.angle_beta   90.00
_cell.angle_gamma   90.00
#
_symmetry.space_group_name_H-M   'P 1'
#
loop_
_entity.id
_entity.type
_entity.pdbx_description
1 polymer ?
#
loop_
_entity_poly.entity_id
_entity_poly.type
_entity_poly.pdbx_seq_one_letter_code
_entity_poly.pdbx_strand_id
1 'polypeptide(L)'
;MPGVDGREIKLSRGRFLGGCSGCNGTLCIRGCKQDYDDWGLEGWSGEEFFKCMSKAETYHPKPWLESAAGVHGTSGPIHTEPHDLAPISKRILDSFVSKGIPYKGDLFSTGEVSHGCGHVVRTVHKGLRSTAADYLTKDNRKDNVTILCNTSVDKVIIEPREGCLKATGVATISTVDKTHRTFQATREVIISGGAYCSPAILLRSGIGPKEELNQHGIPCKINLSGVGKNLMDHLIVAIFYETEEGLTNDNLVYHKGAFEKSYSEWKESKSGFLSSFPFGAFAFARVDDLLADVPAWKNAPHEEGKDPMGLAPCQPNIELFNTECYGGPKHYNTFPTNSHTFSFIAELFGPRSRGSVTLKSTDPLDPPAVDCNYLDDPLDMLVITEACRLGNEILTEGLGTKDIIKGSWPPELKHHTFKTRDEWIPYVKEHGTTCKCYQVLRHINVHLCLFNRA
;
A
#
# COMPACT_ATOMS: atom_id res chain seq x y z
N MET A 1 14.94 10.83 9.21
CA MET A 1 14.26 12.15 9.15
C MET A 1 13.02 12.04 10.02
N PRO A 2 12.64 13.09 10.75
CA PRO A 2 11.46 13.05 11.60
C PRO A 2 10.24 12.71 10.73
N GLY A 3 9.59 11.58 11.00
CA GLY A 3 8.31 11.22 10.37
C GLY A 3 7.15 11.88 11.11
N VAL A 4 6.03 11.18 11.24
CA VAL A 4 4.86 11.67 12.00
C VAL A 4 5.27 11.97 13.44
N ASP A 5 5.11 13.23 13.87
CA ASP A 5 5.40 13.70 15.22
C ASP A 5 6.86 13.42 15.67
N GLY A 6 7.82 13.55 14.76
CA GLY A 6 9.24 13.34 15.07
C GLY A 6 9.68 11.88 15.16
N ARG A 7 8.78 10.93 14.91
CA ARG A 7 9.05 9.48 14.99
C ARG A 7 9.66 8.93 13.70
N GLU A 8 10.53 7.93 13.80
CA GLU A 8 10.98 7.18 12.61
C GLU A 8 9.95 6.12 12.19
N ILE A 9 9.46 6.22 10.96
CA ILE A 9 8.49 5.28 10.40
C ILE A 9 9.20 4.22 9.56
N LYS A 10 8.94 2.95 9.84
CA LYS A 10 9.49 1.83 9.06
C LYS A 10 8.84 1.72 7.68
N LEU A 11 9.58 2.05 6.63
CA LEU A 11 9.17 1.94 5.22
C LEU A 11 9.59 0.58 4.63
N SER A 12 8.84 -0.48 4.91
CA SER A 12 9.17 -1.84 4.44
C SER A 12 9.10 -1.96 2.91
N ARG A 13 10.14 -2.51 2.27
CA ARG A 13 10.20 -2.79 0.82
C ARG A 13 10.67 -4.22 0.56
N GLY A 14 10.17 -4.83 -0.51
CA GLY A 14 10.56 -6.17 -0.94
C GLY A 14 11.90 -6.17 -1.67
N ARG A 15 12.86 -6.97 -1.21
CA ARG A 15 14.19 -7.14 -1.84
C ARG A 15 14.38 -8.58 -2.31
N PHE A 16 13.64 -8.95 -3.35
CA PHE A 16 13.68 -10.25 -4.03
C PHE A 16 13.00 -10.09 -5.40
N LEU A 17 13.07 -11.11 -6.28
CA LEU A 17 12.42 -11.05 -7.59
C LEU A 17 10.90 -10.85 -7.43
N GLY A 18 10.33 -9.84 -8.09
CA GLY A 18 8.95 -9.37 -7.90
C GLY A 18 8.82 -8.18 -6.94
N GLY A 19 9.87 -7.83 -6.20
CA GLY A 19 9.90 -6.62 -5.37
C GLY A 19 8.77 -6.57 -4.34
N CYS A 20 8.12 -5.41 -4.19
CA CYS A 20 7.06 -5.25 -3.18
C CYS A 20 5.82 -6.12 -3.42
N SER A 21 5.54 -6.60 -4.64
CA SER A 21 4.38 -7.48 -4.86
C SER A 21 4.47 -8.81 -4.12
N GLY A 22 5.69 -9.28 -3.78
CA GLY A 22 5.85 -10.50 -2.99
C GLY A 22 5.71 -10.31 -1.48
N CYS A 23 5.55 -9.07 -0.99
CA CYS A 23 5.36 -8.78 0.44
C CYS A 23 4.20 -7.83 0.75
N ASN A 24 3.51 -7.30 -0.24
CA ASN A 24 2.37 -6.38 -0.06
C ASN A 24 1.14 -7.11 0.54
N GLY A 25 0.09 -6.35 0.82
CA GLY A 25 -1.20 -6.84 1.33
C GLY A 25 -2.07 -7.62 0.33
N THR A 26 -1.60 -7.89 -0.89
CA THR A 26 -2.32 -8.57 -2.00
C THR A 26 -3.57 -7.87 -2.53
N LEU A 27 -3.99 -6.75 -1.94
CA LEU A 27 -5.16 -5.99 -2.36
C LEU A 27 -5.02 -5.48 -3.79
N CYS A 28 -6.05 -5.71 -4.61
CA CYS A 28 -6.19 -5.12 -5.94
C CYS A 28 -7.26 -4.04 -5.91
N ILE A 29 -6.82 -2.80 -5.68
CA ILE A 29 -7.68 -1.62 -5.69
C ILE A 29 -7.19 -0.74 -6.84
N ARG A 30 -8.06 -0.47 -7.82
CA ARG A 30 -7.69 0.20 -9.08
C ARG A 30 -7.77 1.73 -9.01
N GLY A 31 -8.15 2.30 -7.87
CA GLY A 31 -8.46 3.73 -7.77
C GLY A 31 -9.69 4.12 -8.58
N CYS A 32 -9.81 5.41 -8.91
CA CYS A 32 -10.84 5.97 -9.76
C CYS A 32 -10.25 6.31 -11.14
N LYS A 33 -11.07 6.28 -12.21
CA LYS A 33 -10.59 6.65 -13.55
C LYS A 33 -10.02 8.08 -13.59
N GLN A 34 -10.65 9.00 -12.85
CA GLN A 34 -10.22 10.39 -12.71
C GLN A 34 -8.79 10.53 -12.16
N ASP A 35 -8.30 9.59 -11.33
CA ASP A 35 -6.93 9.64 -10.80
C ASP A 35 -5.88 9.62 -11.92
N TYR A 36 -6.20 8.96 -13.03
CA TYR A 36 -5.35 8.81 -14.21
C TYR A 36 -5.60 9.93 -15.23
N ASP A 37 -6.86 10.34 -15.40
CA ASP A 37 -7.20 11.50 -16.25
C ASP A 37 -6.50 12.78 -15.75
N ASP A 38 -6.36 12.92 -14.42
CA ASP A 38 -5.64 14.01 -13.77
C ASP A 38 -4.13 14.07 -14.13
N TRP A 39 -3.54 13.01 -14.70
CA TRP A 39 -2.14 13.06 -15.14
C TRP A 39 -1.96 13.97 -16.36
N GLY A 40 -3.01 14.19 -17.16
CA GLY A 40 -2.93 15.02 -18.36
C GLY A 40 -1.92 14.53 -19.40
N LEU A 41 -1.65 13.22 -19.42
CA LEU A 41 -0.68 12.58 -20.31
C LEU A 41 -1.40 11.78 -21.41
N GLU A 42 -1.02 12.04 -22.66
CA GLU A 42 -1.53 11.28 -23.82
C GLU A 42 -1.24 9.77 -23.65
N GLY A 43 -2.26 8.93 -23.84
CA GLY A 43 -2.15 7.48 -23.68
C GLY A 43 -2.32 6.97 -22.24
N TRP A 44 -2.58 7.86 -21.28
CA TRP A 44 -2.70 7.54 -19.85
C TRP A 44 -4.04 7.96 -19.23
N SER A 45 -5.09 8.09 -20.03
CA SER A 45 -6.44 8.29 -19.49
C SER A 45 -6.87 7.14 -18.59
N GLY A 46 -7.87 7.37 -17.72
CA GLY A 46 -8.44 6.33 -16.87
C GLY A 46 -8.92 5.12 -17.66
N GLU A 47 -9.52 5.33 -18.82
CA GLU A 47 -9.96 4.24 -19.69
C GLU A 47 -8.78 3.41 -20.23
N GLU A 48 -7.69 4.06 -20.66
CA GLU A 48 -6.50 3.38 -21.18
C GLU A 48 -5.73 2.64 -20.07
N PHE A 49 -5.62 3.25 -18.90
CA PHE A 49 -4.93 2.64 -17.78
C PHE A 49 -5.70 1.44 -17.21
N PHE A 50 -7.04 1.52 -17.13
CA PHE A 50 -7.86 0.36 -16.75
C PHE A 50 -7.75 -0.80 -17.74
N LYS A 51 -7.62 -0.53 -19.04
CA LYS A 51 -7.32 -1.59 -20.04
C LYS A 51 -5.97 -2.24 -19.78
N CYS A 52 -4.96 -1.48 -19.35
CA CYS A 52 -3.67 -2.04 -18.97
C CYS A 52 -3.78 -2.94 -17.72
N MET A 53 -4.55 -2.52 -16.72
CA MET A 53 -4.82 -3.33 -15.53
C MET A 53 -5.57 -4.63 -15.86
N SER A 54 -6.59 -4.56 -16.71
CA SER A 54 -7.30 -5.75 -17.21
C SER A 54 -6.35 -6.68 -17.99
N LYS A 55 -5.48 -6.15 -18.85
CA LYS A 55 -4.48 -6.95 -19.58
C LYS A 55 -3.51 -7.71 -18.66
N ALA A 56 -3.20 -7.16 -17.48
CA ALA A 56 -2.31 -7.79 -16.50
C ALA A 56 -2.95 -8.95 -15.74
N GLU A 57 -4.28 -9.01 -15.69
CA GLU A 57 -5.06 -9.85 -14.79
C GLU A 57 -5.58 -11.15 -15.46
N THR A 58 -5.61 -12.23 -14.69
CA THR A 58 -6.53 -13.35 -14.89
C THR A 58 -7.38 -13.49 -13.63
N TYR A 59 -8.65 -13.10 -13.74
CA TYR A 59 -9.60 -13.11 -12.64
C TYR A 59 -10.30 -14.47 -12.48
N HIS A 60 -10.37 -14.94 -11.24
CA HIS A 60 -11.01 -16.19 -10.84
C HIS A 60 -12.26 -15.86 -10.00
N PRO A 61 -13.47 -15.88 -10.60
CA PRO A 61 -14.68 -15.50 -9.89
C PRO A 61 -15.05 -16.50 -8.79
N LYS A 62 -15.72 -16.01 -7.74
CA LYS A 62 -16.40 -16.85 -6.75
C LYS A 62 -17.92 -16.64 -6.82
N PRO A 63 -18.74 -17.70 -6.65
CA PRO A 63 -20.20 -17.59 -6.82
C PRO A 63 -20.90 -16.57 -5.92
N TRP A 64 -20.32 -16.26 -4.76
CA TRP A 64 -20.91 -15.31 -3.80
C TRP A 64 -20.64 -13.84 -4.15
N LEU A 65 -19.69 -13.55 -5.04
CA LEU A 65 -19.37 -12.18 -5.45
C LEU A 65 -19.93 -11.92 -6.85
N GLU A 66 -20.89 -11.00 -6.93
CA GLU A 66 -21.30 -10.42 -8.20
C GLU A 66 -20.19 -9.50 -8.72
N SER A 67 -19.45 -9.99 -9.72
CA SER A 67 -18.33 -9.26 -10.31
C SER A 67 -18.82 -8.29 -11.37
N ALA A 68 -18.18 -7.12 -11.49
CA ALA A 68 -18.57 -6.15 -12.50
C ALA A 68 -18.30 -6.70 -13.92
N ALA A 69 -19.28 -6.54 -14.81
CA ALA A 69 -19.18 -7.05 -16.16
C ALA A 69 -18.10 -6.31 -16.97
N GLY A 70 -17.22 -7.06 -17.64
CA GLY A 70 -16.27 -6.52 -18.61
C GLY A 70 -15.06 -5.77 -18.04
N VAL A 71 -14.88 -5.68 -16.72
CA VAL A 71 -13.75 -4.95 -16.11
C VAL A 71 -12.54 -5.82 -15.82
N HIS A 72 -12.75 -7.12 -15.61
CA HIS A 72 -11.69 -8.04 -15.21
C HIS A 72 -10.95 -8.65 -16.40
N GLY A 73 -9.64 -8.83 -16.22
CA GLY A 73 -8.81 -9.57 -17.17
C GLY A 73 -9.02 -11.08 -17.09
N THR A 74 -8.74 -11.79 -18.19
CA THR A 74 -8.93 -13.25 -18.25
C THR A 74 -7.69 -14.01 -18.77
N SER A 75 -6.57 -13.32 -19.00
CA SER A 75 -5.41 -13.94 -19.66
C SER A 75 -4.05 -13.41 -19.20
N GLY A 76 -4.01 -12.43 -18.30
CA GLY A 76 -2.76 -11.86 -17.80
C GLY A 76 -2.09 -12.77 -16.76
N PRO A 77 -0.78 -12.60 -16.51
CA PRO A 77 -0.03 -13.49 -15.63
C PRO A 77 -0.29 -13.27 -14.13
N ILE A 78 -1.01 -12.21 -13.76
CA ILE A 78 -1.37 -11.93 -12.36
C ILE A 78 -2.74 -12.52 -12.09
N HIS A 79 -2.80 -13.59 -11.29
CA HIS A 79 -4.04 -14.22 -10.92
C HIS A 79 -4.68 -13.48 -9.76
N THR A 80 -5.98 -13.21 -9.86
CA THR A 80 -6.76 -12.54 -8.81
C THR A 80 -8.01 -13.33 -8.42
N GLU A 81 -8.37 -13.33 -7.14
CA GLU A 81 -9.62 -13.96 -6.68
C GLU A 81 -10.24 -13.22 -5.48
N PRO A 82 -11.57 -13.31 -5.29
CA PRO A 82 -12.24 -12.76 -4.12
C PRO A 82 -11.86 -13.46 -2.80
N HIS A 83 -11.81 -12.70 -1.69
CA HIS A 83 -11.55 -13.24 -0.35
C HIS A 83 -12.82 -13.57 0.44
N ASP A 84 -12.83 -14.74 1.08
CA ASP A 84 -13.92 -15.14 1.97
C ASP A 84 -13.78 -14.44 3.33
N LEU A 85 -14.68 -13.50 3.60
CA LEU A 85 -14.64 -12.67 4.80
C LEU A 85 -14.92 -13.46 6.09
N ALA A 86 -14.17 -13.14 7.15
CA ALA A 86 -14.49 -13.47 8.54
C ALA A 86 -15.81 -12.81 8.98
N PRO A 87 -16.50 -13.36 10.01
CA PRO A 87 -17.76 -12.81 10.48
C PRO A 87 -17.68 -11.32 10.86
N ILE A 88 -16.59 -10.88 11.51
CA ILE A 88 -16.41 -9.47 11.90
C ILE A 88 -16.49 -8.52 10.70
N SER A 89 -15.87 -8.88 9.58
CA SER A 89 -15.86 -8.03 8.37
C SER A 89 -17.26 -7.91 7.75
N LYS A 90 -18.07 -8.98 7.83
CA LYS A 90 -19.48 -8.94 7.37
C LYS A 90 -20.30 -7.97 8.23
N ARG A 91 -20.10 -8.01 9.56
CA ARG A 91 -20.73 -7.05 10.49
C ARG A 91 -20.32 -5.61 10.20
N ILE A 92 -19.05 -5.39 9.83
CA ILE A 92 -18.55 -4.07 9.48
C ILE A 92 -19.18 -3.57 8.16
N LEU A 93 -19.40 -4.44 7.16
CA LEU A 93 -20.18 -4.07 5.96
C LEU A 93 -21.60 -3.62 6.31
N ASP A 94 -22.30 -4.34 7.20
CA ASP A 94 -23.63 -3.93 7.67
C ASP A 94 -23.59 -2.56 8.36
N SER A 95 -22.54 -2.30 9.15
CA SER A 95 -22.33 -1.01 9.80
C SER A 95 -22.04 0.13 8.81
N PHE A 96 -21.22 -0.11 7.79
CA PHE A 96 -21.00 0.85 6.70
C PHE A 96 -22.32 1.25 6.05
N VAL A 97 -23.14 0.28 5.63
CA VAL A 97 -24.45 0.52 5.02
C VAL A 97 -25.37 1.30 5.97
N SER A 98 -25.42 0.91 7.25
CA SER A 98 -26.27 1.60 8.23
C SER A 98 -25.87 3.05 8.50
N LYS A 99 -24.62 3.42 8.23
CA LYS A 99 -24.07 4.77 8.37
C LYS A 99 -24.01 5.52 7.04
N GLY A 100 -24.74 5.04 6.02
CA GLY A 100 -24.94 5.76 4.75
C GLY A 100 -23.87 5.48 3.69
N ILE A 101 -22.96 4.53 3.90
CA ILE A 101 -21.96 4.13 2.91
C ILE A 101 -22.54 2.94 2.10
N PRO A 102 -22.99 3.15 0.85
CA PRO A 102 -23.76 2.17 0.11
C PRO A 102 -22.90 0.96 -0.32
N TYR A 103 -23.50 -0.22 -0.32
CA TYR A 103 -22.83 -1.45 -0.74
C TYR A 103 -22.76 -1.60 -2.26
N LYS A 104 -21.57 -1.93 -2.77
CA LYS A 104 -21.32 -2.41 -4.13
C LYS A 104 -20.37 -3.60 -4.04
N GLY A 105 -20.78 -4.79 -4.49
CA GLY A 105 -20.00 -6.02 -4.30
C GLY A 105 -18.56 -5.90 -4.80
N ASP A 106 -18.39 -5.70 -6.10
CA ASP A 106 -17.11 -5.47 -6.75
C ASP A 106 -16.83 -3.97 -6.93
N LEU A 107 -16.67 -3.27 -5.80
CA LEU A 107 -16.54 -1.82 -5.76
C LEU A 107 -15.28 -1.32 -6.48
N PHE A 108 -14.15 -1.96 -6.21
CA PHE A 108 -12.80 -1.43 -6.48
C PHE A 108 -12.26 -1.76 -7.87
N SER A 109 -13.03 -2.49 -8.70
CA SER A 109 -12.61 -2.91 -10.05
C SER A 109 -13.12 -1.98 -11.17
N THR A 110 -14.13 -1.16 -10.88
CA THR A 110 -14.83 -0.31 -11.87
C THR A 110 -14.20 1.07 -12.07
N GLY A 111 -13.65 1.66 -11.01
CA GLY A 111 -13.07 3.01 -11.05
C GLY A 111 -14.09 4.15 -11.03
N GLU A 112 -15.33 3.89 -10.63
CA GLU A 112 -16.47 4.82 -10.75
C GLU A 112 -17.11 5.16 -9.40
N VAL A 113 -16.54 4.69 -8.29
CA VAL A 113 -17.13 4.84 -6.95
C VAL A 113 -16.18 5.62 -6.06
N SER A 114 -16.62 6.78 -5.58
CA SER A 114 -15.92 7.59 -4.56
C SER A 114 -16.51 7.47 -3.17
N HIS A 115 -17.71 6.88 -3.05
CA HIS A 115 -18.41 6.71 -1.79
C HIS A 115 -19.19 5.38 -1.81
N GLY A 116 -18.72 4.38 -1.07
CA GLY A 116 -19.34 3.07 -0.98
C GLY A 116 -18.45 2.03 -0.30
N CYS A 117 -19.03 0.89 0.07
CA CYS A 117 -18.34 -0.24 0.69
C CYS A 117 -18.50 -1.53 -0.13
N GLY A 118 -17.52 -2.43 -0.05
CA GLY A 118 -17.53 -3.65 -0.86
C GLY A 118 -16.36 -4.59 -0.60
N HIS A 119 -16.17 -5.50 -1.56
CA HIS A 119 -15.11 -6.49 -1.53
C HIS A 119 -13.94 -6.11 -2.45
N VAL A 120 -12.73 -6.41 -1.98
CA VAL A 120 -11.49 -6.24 -2.74
C VAL A 120 -11.02 -7.62 -3.21
N VAL A 121 -10.74 -7.75 -4.51
CA VAL A 121 -10.07 -8.94 -5.07
C VAL A 121 -8.59 -8.91 -4.71
N ARG A 122 -7.96 -10.08 -4.65
CA ARG A 122 -6.55 -10.19 -4.23
C ARG A 122 -5.69 -10.82 -5.28
N THR A 123 -4.41 -10.45 -5.36
CA THR A 123 -3.37 -11.17 -6.13
C THR A 123 -3.01 -12.51 -5.47
N VAL A 124 -4.01 -13.36 -5.31
CA VAL A 124 -3.94 -14.70 -4.74
C VAL A 124 -4.78 -15.62 -5.63
N HIS A 125 -4.30 -16.82 -5.86
CA HIS A 125 -5.08 -17.88 -6.47
C HIS A 125 -4.71 -19.24 -5.89
N LYS A 126 -5.70 -20.05 -5.52
CA LYS A 126 -5.49 -21.38 -4.92
C LYS A 126 -4.54 -21.32 -3.71
N GLY A 127 -4.71 -20.29 -2.89
CA GLY A 127 -3.90 -20.06 -1.69
C GLY A 127 -2.43 -19.72 -1.93
N LEU A 128 -2.09 -19.31 -3.15
CA LEU A 128 -0.76 -18.88 -3.54
C LEU A 128 -0.82 -17.44 -4.04
N ARG A 129 0.12 -16.63 -3.57
CA ARG A 129 0.30 -15.26 -4.04
C ARG A 129 0.73 -15.23 -5.50
N SER A 130 0.09 -14.36 -6.29
CA SER A 130 0.62 -13.90 -7.57
C SER A 130 1.51 -12.67 -7.38
N THR A 131 2.62 -12.62 -8.10
CA THR A 131 3.61 -11.54 -7.97
C THR A 131 4.04 -11.03 -9.33
N ALA A 132 4.66 -9.84 -9.39
CA ALA A 132 5.27 -9.33 -10.61
C ALA A 132 6.37 -10.25 -11.18
N ALA A 133 6.96 -11.15 -10.37
CA ALA A 133 7.87 -12.18 -10.87
C ALA A 133 7.17 -13.17 -11.80
N ASP A 134 5.85 -13.35 -11.68
CA ASP A 134 5.08 -14.30 -12.49
C ASP A 134 5.04 -13.90 -13.98
N TYR A 135 5.41 -12.67 -14.35
CA TYR A 135 5.61 -12.26 -15.75
C TYR A 135 6.80 -12.95 -16.43
N LEU A 136 7.76 -13.46 -15.65
CA LEU A 136 9.04 -13.99 -16.12
C LEU A 136 9.40 -15.34 -15.49
N THR A 137 8.50 -15.91 -14.68
CA THR A 137 8.69 -17.18 -13.97
C THR A 137 7.50 -18.09 -14.21
N LYS A 138 7.51 -19.29 -13.60
CA LYS A 138 6.50 -20.34 -13.81
C LYS A 138 6.34 -20.60 -15.32
N ASP A 139 5.10 -20.60 -15.81
CA ASP A 139 4.74 -20.86 -17.20
C ASP A 139 5.01 -19.66 -18.13
N ASN A 140 5.43 -18.51 -17.60
CA ASN A 140 5.73 -17.29 -18.36
C ASN A 140 7.24 -17.05 -18.57
N ARG A 141 8.08 -18.06 -18.35
CA ARG A 141 9.52 -17.97 -18.63
C ARG A 141 9.76 -17.66 -20.10
N LYS A 142 10.78 -16.85 -20.37
CA LYS A 142 11.17 -16.45 -21.73
C LYS A 142 12.66 -16.67 -21.93
N ASP A 143 13.03 -17.34 -23.02
CA ASP A 143 14.42 -17.69 -23.31
C ASP A 143 15.30 -16.47 -23.63
N ASN A 144 14.68 -15.36 -24.02
CA ASN A 144 15.36 -14.10 -24.31
C ASN A 144 15.48 -13.16 -23.11
N VAL A 145 15.14 -13.61 -21.88
CA VAL A 145 15.25 -12.80 -20.66
C VAL A 145 16.27 -13.40 -19.70
N THR A 146 17.32 -12.63 -19.39
CA THR A 146 18.30 -12.99 -18.36
C THR A 146 17.98 -12.29 -17.04
N ILE A 147 17.88 -13.05 -15.95
CA ILE A 147 17.61 -12.52 -14.60
C ILE A 147 18.87 -12.65 -13.76
N LEU A 148 19.39 -11.51 -13.28
CA LEU A 148 20.51 -11.46 -12.35
C LEU A 148 20.02 -11.09 -10.95
N CYS A 149 20.00 -12.07 -10.06
CA CYS A 149 19.73 -11.85 -8.64
C CYS A 149 21.02 -11.44 -7.91
N ASN A 150 20.89 -11.00 -6.65
CA ASN A 150 22.02 -10.61 -5.80
C ASN A 150 22.95 -9.56 -6.45
N THR A 151 22.37 -8.70 -7.28
CA THR A 151 23.07 -7.66 -8.05
C THR A 151 22.33 -6.36 -7.83
N SER A 152 23.01 -5.34 -7.31
CA SER A 152 22.45 -4.00 -7.13
C SER A 152 22.97 -3.07 -8.23
N VAL A 153 22.07 -2.27 -8.81
CA VAL A 153 22.47 -1.24 -9.77
C VAL A 153 23.07 -0.07 -9.01
N ASP A 154 24.30 0.29 -9.37
CA ASP A 154 24.94 1.49 -8.87
C ASP A 154 24.37 2.72 -9.57
N LYS A 155 24.62 2.82 -10.87
CA LYS A 155 24.24 3.95 -11.70
C LYS A 155 24.04 3.56 -13.16
N VAL A 156 23.30 4.39 -13.87
CA VAL A 156 23.22 4.37 -15.33
C VAL A 156 24.49 4.99 -15.91
N ILE A 157 25.03 4.33 -16.92
CA ILE A 157 26.16 4.83 -17.70
C ILE A 157 25.58 5.73 -18.78
N ILE A 158 26.02 6.98 -18.78
CA ILE A 158 25.55 8.02 -19.70
C ILE A 158 26.75 8.58 -20.43
N GLU A 159 26.73 8.49 -21.75
CA GLU A 159 27.81 8.87 -22.66
C GLU A 159 27.29 9.84 -23.73
N PRO A 160 28.12 10.78 -24.20
CA PRO A 160 27.82 11.56 -25.40
C PRO A 160 27.79 10.64 -26.63
N ARG A 161 26.68 10.64 -27.38
CA ARG A 161 26.56 10.00 -28.70
C ARG A 161 25.76 10.90 -29.62
N GLU A 162 26.27 11.14 -30.83
CA GLU A 162 25.59 11.92 -31.87
C GLU A 162 25.11 13.31 -31.37
N GLY A 163 25.91 13.96 -30.53
CA GLY A 163 25.59 15.29 -29.99
C GLY A 163 24.56 15.30 -28.85
N CYS A 164 24.08 14.14 -28.38
CA CYS A 164 23.18 14.02 -27.23
C CYS A 164 23.79 13.13 -26.13
N LEU A 165 23.28 13.23 -24.90
CA LEU A 165 23.58 12.27 -23.85
C LEU A 165 22.70 11.03 -24.04
N LYS A 166 23.30 9.85 -24.06
CA LYS A 166 22.60 8.57 -24.20
C LYS A 166 22.92 7.64 -23.04
N ALA A 167 21.90 7.00 -22.49
CA ALA A 167 22.08 5.88 -21.56
C ALA A 167 22.58 4.66 -22.35
N THR A 168 23.79 4.19 -22.04
CA THR A 168 24.47 3.12 -22.81
C THR A 168 24.63 1.83 -22.01
N GLY A 169 24.33 1.86 -20.72
CA GLY A 169 24.42 0.67 -19.87
C GLY A 169 24.18 0.98 -18.40
N VAL A 170 24.50 0.01 -17.55
CA VAL A 170 24.43 0.13 -16.10
C VAL A 170 25.71 -0.41 -15.46
N ALA A 171 26.20 0.30 -14.45
CA ALA A 171 27.19 -0.22 -13.52
C ALA A 171 26.47 -0.91 -12.36
N THR A 172 27.01 -2.05 -11.92
CA THR A 172 26.39 -2.90 -10.90
C THR A 172 27.42 -3.39 -9.90
N ILE A 173 26.95 -3.74 -8.71
CA ILE A 173 27.73 -4.39 -7.66
C ILE A 173 27.01 -5.66 -7.18
N SER A 174 27.75 -6.76 -7.09
CA SER A 174 27.26 -8.00 -6.48
C SER A 174 27.06 -7.80 -4.99
N THR A 175 25.91 -8.23 -4.47
CA THR A 175 25.61 -8.11 -3.04
C THR A 175 26.27 -9.21 -2.20
N VAL A 176 26.84 -10.23 -2.85
CA VAL A 176 27.50 -11.37 -2.20
C VAL A 176 28.99 -11.11 -2.03
N ASP A 177 29.71 -10.90 -3.14
CA ASP A 177 31.18 -10.79 -3.18
C ASP A 177 31.69 -9.37 -3.49
N LYS A 178 30.78 -8.39 -3.60
CA LYS A 178 31.08 -6.97 -3.88
C LYS A 178 31.78 -6.73 -5.23
N THR A 179 31.75 -7.71 -6.14
CA THR A 179 32.34 -7.52 -7.48
C THR A 179 31.56 -6.52 -8.31
N HIS A 180 32.28 -5.65 -9.01
CA HIS A 180 31.70 -4.66 -9.92
C HIS A 180 31.60 -5.21 -11.34
N ARG A 181 30.47 -4.97 -12.00
CA ARG A 181 30.24 -5.35 -13.40
C ARG A 181 29.51 -4.24 -14.15
N THR A 182 29.78 -4.15 -15.44
CA THR A 182 29.09 -3.24 -16.35
C THR A 182 28.32 -4.05 -17.39
N PHE A 183 27.06 -3.68 -17.61
CA PHE A 183 26.22 -4.25 -18.68
C PHE A 183 25.87 -3.14 -19.67
N GLN A 184 26.04 -3.42 -20.96
CA GLN A 184 25.74 -2.48 -22.04
C GLN A 184 24.33 -2.72 -22.58
N ALA A 185 23.64 -1.66 -22.96
CA ALA A 185 22.33 -1.69 -23.58
C ALA A 185 22.42 -1.14 -25.01
N THR A 186 21.95 -1.93 -25.98
CA THR A 186 21.93 -1.52 -27.40
C THR A 186 20.78 -0.59 -27.74
N ARG A 187 19.72 -0.60 -26.92
CA ARG A 187 18.49 0.18 -27.12
C ARG A 187 18.28 1.14 -25.97
N GLU A 188 17.83 0.62 -24.83
CA GLU A 188 17.34 1.41 -23.70
C GLU A 188 17.75 0.80 -22.36
N VAL A 189 17.78 1.65 -21.34
CA VAL A 189 17.88 1.26 -19.93
C VAL A 189 16.58 1.70 -19.24
N ILE A 190 15.83 0.74 -18.70
CA ILE A 190 14.58 0.99 -17.98
C ILE A 190 14.84 0.86 -16.47
N ILE A 191 14.65 1.95 -15.73
CA ILE A 191 14.88 1.96 -14.27
C ILE A 191 13.58 1.61 -13.54
N SER A 192 13.53 0.41 -12.98
CA SER A 192 12.38 -0.09 -12.20
C SER A 192 12.74 -0.33 -10.73
N GLY A 193 13.51 0.58 -10.12
CA GLY A 193 13.93 0.51 -8.71
C GLY A 193 12.84 0.85 -7.69
N GLY A 194 11.62 1.17 -8.14
CA GLY A 194 10.54 1.69 -7.31
C GLY A 194 10.78 3.12 -6.84
N ALA A 195 9.80 3.69 -6.13
CA ALA A 195 9.77 5.11 -5.75
C ALA A 195 10.99 5.60 -4.96
N TYR A 196 11.72 4.71 -4.28
CA TYR A 196 12.88 5.09 -3.46
C TYR A 196 14.21 4.84 -4.17
N CYS A 197 14.40 3.68 -4.82
CA CYS A 197 15.71 3.36 -5.39
C CYS A 197 15.87 3.95 -6.80
N SER A 198 14.79 4.16 -7.57
CA SER A 198 14.88 4.82 -8.88
C SER A 198 15.48 6.23 -8.81
N PRO A 199 15.01 7.17 -7.96
CA PRO A 199 15.65 8.48 -7.84
C PRO A 199 17.09 8.38 -7.33
N ALA A 200 17.40 7.47 -6.39
CA ALA A 200 18.77 7.29 -5.91
C ALA A 200 19.74 6.83 -7.03
N ILE A 201 19.29 5.93 -7.92
CA ILE A 201 20.07 5.52 -9.10
C ILE A 201 20.28 6.72 -10.02
N LEU A 202 19.25 7.52 -10.30
CA LEU A 202 19.38 8.72 -11.14
C LEU A 202 20.37 9.72 -10.54
N LEU A 203 20.28 10.00 -9.24
CA LEU A 203 21.19 10.89 -8.53
C LEU A 203 22.64 10.42 -8.66
N ARG A 204 22.94 9.14 -8.37
CA ARG A 204 24.30 8.57 -8.56
C ARG A 204 24.76 8.53 -10.03
N SER A 205 23.83 8.64 -10.98
CA SER A 205 24.12 8.73 -12.41
C SER A 205 24.47 10.15 -12.87
N GLY A 206 24.34 11.15 -11.98
CA GLY A 206 24.52 12.57 -12.31
C GLY A 206 23.28 13.22 -12.92
N ILE A 207 22.09 12.63 -12.73
CA ILE A 207 20.79 13.20 -13.14
C ILE A 207 20.04 13.61 -11.87
N GLY A 208 19.86 14.91 -11.66
CA GLY A 208 19.16 15.44 -10.49
C GLY A 208 19.48 16.90 -10.20
N PRO A 209 19.06 17.43 -9.04
CA PRO A 209 19.37 18.81 -8.64
C PRO A 209 20.87 19.02 -8.52
N LYS A 210 21.43 19.98 -9.26
CA LYS A 210 22.89 20.22 -9.34
C LYS A 210 23.53 20.43 -7.96
N GLU A 211 22.89 21.18 -7.09
CA GLU A 211 23.38 21.51 -5.75
C GLU A 211 23.46 20.26 -4.87
N GLU A 212 22.44 19.38 -4.93
CA GLU A 212 22.40 18.11 -4.19
C GLU A 212 23.48 17.14 -4.71
N LEU A 213 23.66 17.05 -6.03
CA LEU A 213 24.73 16.23 -6.62
C LEU A 213 26.12 16.70 -6.18
N ASN A 214 26.36 18.01 -6.15
CA ASN A 214 27.62 18.60 -5.72
C ASN A 214 27.95 18.29 -4.25
N GLN A 215 26.94 18.23 -3.36
CA GLN A 215 27.14 17.87 -1.95
C GLN A 215 27.72 16.46 -1.77
N HIS A 216 27.44 15.55 -2.71
CA HIS A 216 27.98 14.20 -2.74
C HIS A 216 29.19 14.04 -3.66
N GLY A 217 29.73 15.13 -4.22
CA GLY A 217 30.84 15.08 -5.17
C GLY A 217 30.51 14.42 -6.50
N ILE A 218 29.22 14.34 -6.86
CA ILE A 218 28.76 13.73 -8.11
C ILE A 218 28.71 14.80 -9.21
N PRO A 219 29.40 14.62 -10.35
CA PRO A 219 29.27 15.54 -11.48
C PRO A 219 27.85 15.57 -12.03
N CYS A 220 27.23 16.75 -12.05
CA CYS A 220 25.93 16.95 -12.68
C CYS A 220 26.04 16.86 -14.20
N LYS A 221 25.42 15.83 -14.78
CA LYS A 221 25.29 15.64 -16.23
C LYS A 221 24.01 16.27 -16.77
N ILE A 222 22.92 16.10 -16.03
CA ILE A 222 21.59 16.64 -16.35
C ILE A 222 21.03 17.25 -15.07
N ASN A 223 20.83 18.57 -15.08
CA ASN A 223 20.18 19.26 -13.97
C ASN A 223 18.67 19.07 -14.08
N LEU A 224 18.12 18.12 -13.31
CA LEU A 224 16.70 17.80 -13.28
C LEU A 224 16.19 17.89 -11.85
N SER A 225 15.69 19.06 -11.46
CA SER A 225 15.34 19.40 -10.08
C SER A 225 14.24 18.52 -9.46
N GLY A 226 13.41 17.88 -10.29
CA GLY A 226 12.34 17.00 -9.83
C GLY A 226 12.80 15.63 -9.33
N VAL A 227 14.04 15.21 -9.63
CA VAL A 227 14.52 13.88 -9.21
C VAL A 227 14.57 13.81 -7.68
N GLY A 228 13.88 12.82 -7.12
CA GLY A 228 13.80 12.61 -5.68
C GLY A 228 12.88 13.59 -4.96
N LYS A 229 12.08 14.40 -5.66
CA LYS A 229 11.08 15.30 -5.07
C LYS A 229 9.67 14.78 -5.32
N ASN A 230 8.67 15.48 -4.78
CA ASN A 230 7.25 15.15 -4.95
C ASN A 230 6.89 13.71 -4.48
N LEU A 231 7.58 13.21 -3.43
CA LEU A 231 7.20 11.92 -2.86
C LEU A 231 5.84 12.07 -2.17
N MET A 232 4.91 11.20 -2.53
CA MET A 232 3.61 11.08 -1.88
C MET A 232 3.48 9.65 -1.37
N ASP A 233 2.92 9.50 -0.17
CA ASP A 233 2.59 8.20 0.42
C ASP A 233 1.32 8.37 1.24
N HIS A 234 0.50 7.33 1.32
CA HIS A 234 -0.73 7.38 2.10
C HIS A 234 -0.42 7.15 3.57
N LEU A 235 -0.87 8.08 4.41
CA LEU A 235 -0.83 7.91 5.84
C LEU A 235 -2.01 7.03 6.27
N ILE A 236 -1.72 6.00 7.06
CA ILE A 236 -2.72 5.16 7.72
C ILE A 236 -2.66 5.31 9.24
N VAL A 237 -3.81 5.08 9.87
CA VAL A 237 -3.95 4.99 11.32
C VAL A 237 -4.67 3.69 11.64
N ALA A 238 -3.97 2.76 12.31
CA ALA A 238 -4.55 1.51 12.77
C ALA A 238 -5.19 1.70 14.16
N ILE A 239 -6.46 1.34 14.26
CA ILE A 239 -7.31 1.49 15.43
C ILE A 239 -7.82 0.11 15.82
N PHE A 240 -7.42 -0.39 17.00
CA PHE A 240 -7.69 -1.77 17.39
C PHE A 240 -8.86 -1.86 18.36
N TYR A 241 -9.73 -2.82 18.14
CA TYR A 241 -10.93 -3.07 18.95
C TYR A 241 -10.96 -4.52 19.43
N GLU A 242 -11.53 -4.73 20.60
CA GLU A 242 -11.89 -6.06 21.10
C GLU A 242 -13.37 -6.35 20.83
N THR A 243 -13.68 -7.60 20.51
CA THR A 243 -15.03 -8.09 20.21
C THR A 243 -15.30 -9.42 20.92
N GLU A 244 -16.48 -9.98 20.69
CA GLU A 244 -16.89 -11.31 21.13
C GLU A 244 -16.11 -12.45 20.45
N GLU A 245 -16.09 -13.62 21.09
CA GLU A 245 -15.49 -14.84 20.56
C GLU A 245 -16.18 -15.28 19.26
N GLY A 246 -15.39 -15.88 18.35
CA GLY A 246 -15.89 -16.48 17.11
C GLY A 246 -16.12 -15.50 15.95
N LEU A 247 -15.84 -14.20 16.14
CA LEU A 247 -16.00 -13.20 15.09
C LEU A 247 -14.73 -12.89 14.30
N THR A 248 -13.57 -12.99 14.96
CA THR A 248 -12.24 -12.70 14.39
C THR A 248 -11.46 -13.98 14.11
N ASN A 249 -10.35 -13.85 13.37
CA ASN A 249 -9.43 -14.92 13.01
C ASN A 249 -8.20 -15.00 13.94
N ASP A 250 -8.16 -14.29 15.08
CA ASP A 250 -7.01 -14.36 16.01
C ASP A 250 -6.79 -15.79 16.53
N ASN A 251 -7.88 -16.55 16.69
CA ASN A 251 -7.87 -17.96 17.07
C ASN A 251 -7.18 -18.88 16.05
N LEU A 252 -6.91 -18.39 14.83
CA LEU A 252 -6.20 -19.11 13.78
C LEU A 252 -4.70 -18.74 13.72
N VAL A 253 -4.23 -17.78 14.52
CA VAL A 253 -2.84 -17.30 14.45
C VAL A 253 -2.19 -16.98 15.80
N TYR A 254 -2.87 -16.29 16.71
CA TYR A 254 -2.26 -15.80 17.95
C TYR A 254 -2.56 -16.68 19.16
N HIS A 255 -3.61 -17.50 19.10
CA HIS A 255 -3.93 -18.42 20.19
C HIS A 255 -2.97 -19.63 20.20
N LYS A 256 -2.83 -20.28 21.35
CA LYS A 256 -1.83 -21.33 21.57
C LYS A 256 -1.98 -22.48 20.54
N GLY A 257 -0.93 -22.73 19.76
CA GLY A 257 -0.89 -23.80 18.75
C GLY A 257 -1.69 -23.50 17.46
N ALA A 258 -2.31 -22.33 17.37
CA ALA A 258 -3.15 -21.96 16.23
C ALA A 258 -2.33 -21.78 14.96
N PHE A 259 -1.19 -21.09 15.05
CA PHE A 259 -0.33 -20.86 13.91
C PHE A 259 0.18 -22.16 13.30
N GLU A 260 0.68 -23.10 14.12
CA GLU A 260 1.20 -24.38 13.66
C GLU A 260 0.13 -25.20 12.94
N LYS A 261 -1.11 -25.16 13.45
CA LYS A 261 -2.27 -25.80 12.80
C LYS A 261 -2.56 -25.15 11.45
N SER A 262 -2.73 -23.82 11.41
CA SER A 262 -3.00 -23.07 10.18
C SER A 262 -1.90 -23.23 9.14
N TYR A 263 -0.64 -23.33 9.58
CA TYR A 263 0.50 -23.60 8.71
C TYR A 263 0.53 -25.02 8.17
N SER A 264 0.15 -26.01 8.98
CA SER A 264 0.04 -27.40 8.53
C SER A 264 -1.06 -27.54 7.47
N GLU A 265 -2.23 -26.96 7.72
CA GLU A 265 -3.34 -26.93 6.76
C GLU A 265 -2.95 -26.31 5.41
N TRP A 266 -2.30 -25.13 5.44
CA TRP A 266 -1.81 -24.49 4.22
C TRP A 266 -0.71 -25.29 3.51
N LYS A 267 0.16 -25.98 4.26
CA LYS A 267 1.19 -26.85 3.67
C LYS A 267 0.57 -28.02 2.92
N GLU A 268 -0.42 -28.68 3.51
CA GLU A 268 -1.06 -29.88 2.96
C GLU A 268 -1.94 -29.56 1.76
N SER A 269 -2.73 -28.48 1.84
CA SER A 269 -3.83 -28.24 0.89
C SER A 269 -3.79 -26.88 0.20
N LYS A 270 -2.89 -25.97 0.62
CA LYS A 270 -2.89 -24.55 0.20
C LYS A 270 -4.22 -23.86 0.49
N SER A 271 -4.92 -24.29 1.54
CA SER A 271 -6.16 -23.68 2.02
C SER A 271 -5.99 -23.14 3.45
N GLY A 272 -7.10 -22.75 4.08
CA GLY A 272 -7.11 -22.23 5.45
C GLY A 272 -6.62 -20.78 5.57
N PHE A 273 -6.44 -20.33 6.81
CA PHE A 273 -6.15 -18.92 7.14
C PHE A 273 -4.93 -18.34 6.41
N LEU A 274 -3.86 -19.12 6.24
CA LEU A 274 -2.62 -18.65 5.60
C LEU A 274 -2.65 -18.67 4.07
N SER A 275 -3.77 -19.09 3.46
CA SER A 275 -3.94 -19.09 2.01
C SER A 275 -4.13 -17.67 1.44
N SER A 276 -4.56 -16.71 2.26
CA SER A 276 -4.78 -15.32 1.85
C SER A 276 -4.51 -14.36 3.01
N PHE A 277 -4.21 -13.10 2.71
CA PHE A 277 -3.90 -12.11 3.75
C PHE A 277 -5.19 -11.56 4.37
N PRO A 278 -5.43 -11.65 5.69
CA PRO A 278 -6.76 -11.45 6.29
C PRO A 278 -7.20 -9.97 6.39
N PHE A 279 -7.30 -9.26 5.27
CA PHE A 279 -8.07 -8.03 5.18
C PHE A 279 -9.57 -8.35 5.09
N GLY A 280 -10.41 -7.46 5.58
CA GLY A 280 -11.83 -7.64 5.69
C GLY A 280 -12.61 -6.81 4.68
N ALA A 281 -13.58 -6.08 5.20
CA ALA A 281 -14.39 -5.12 4.48
C ALA A 281 -13.60 -3.85 4.17
N PHE A 282 -13.93 -3.22 3.04
CA PHE A 282 -13.35 -1.95 2.60
C PHE A 282 -14.46 -0.96 2.25
N ALA A 283 -14.15 0.31 2.40
CA ALA A 283 -14.97 1.42 1.96
C ALA A 283 -14.13 2.57 1.43
N PHE A 284 -14.61 3.19 0.37
CA PHE A 284 -14.25 4.53 -0.04
C PHE A 284 -15.27 5.51 0.53
N ALA A 285 -14.79 6.63 1.04
CA ALA A 285 -15.68 7.69 1.52
C ALA A 285 -15.13 9.08 1.16
N ARG A 286 -16.09 10.00 1.06
CA ARG A 286 -15.87 11.43 0.91
C ARG A 286 -16.21 12.13 2.22
N VAL A 287 -15.47 13.19 2.53
CA VAL A 287 -15.59 13.90 3.81
C VAL A 287 -16.01 15.36 3.65
N ASP A 288 -16.35 15.80 2.43
CA ASP A 288 -16.72 17.20 2.14
C ASP A 288 -17.85 17.69 3.01
N ASP A 289 -18.94 16.93 3.04
CA ASP A 289 -20.14 17.30 3.77
C ASP A 289 -19.87 17.28 5.28
N LEU A 290 -18.97 16.39 5.73
CA LEU A 290 -18.55 16.30 7.14
C LEU A 290 -17.65 17.46 7.55
N LEU A 291 -16.94 18.07 6.59
CA LEU A 291 -15.98 19.15 6.81
C LEU A 291 -16.49 20.52 6.32
N ALA A 292 -17.68 20.60 5.71
CA ALA A 292 -18.20 21.80 5.07
C ALA A 292 -18.25 23.03 5.99
N ASP A 293 -18.55 22.81 7.28
CA ASP A 293 -18.63 23.86 8.29
C ASP A 293 -17.30 24.10 9.03
N VAL A 294 -16.25 23.33 8.75
CA VAL A 294 -14.94 23.50 9.36
C VAL A 294 -14.22 24.67 8.71
N PRO A 295 -13.85 25.75 9.44
CA PRO A 295 -13.24 26.93 8.83
C PRO A 295 -11.97 26.65 8.04
N ALA A 296 -11.15 25.69 8.47
CA ALA A 296 -9.94 25.29 7.77
C ALA A 296 -10.23 24.67 6.39
N TRP A 297 -11.29 23.88 6.28
CA TRP A 297 -11.73 23.27 5.01
C TRP A 297 -12.43 24.31 4.12
N LYS A 298 -13.42 25.00 4.67
CA LYS A 298 -14.24 25.99 3.96
C LYS A 298 -13.43 27.11 3.32
N ASN A 299 -12.38 27.57 4.00
CA ASN A 299 -11.55 28.69 3.53
C ASN A 299 -10.30 28.23 2.77
N ALA A 300 -10.07 26.92 2.63
CA ALA A 300 -8.90 26.42 1.92
C ALA A 300 -9.00 26.70 0.41
N PRO A 301 -7.93 27.22 -0.21
CA PRO A 301 -7.92 27.44 -1.66
C PRO A 301 -7.97 26.10 -2.40
N HIS A 302 -8.81 26.02 -3.43
CA HIS A 302 -8.96 24.86 -4.28
C HIS A 302 -9.34 25.28 -5.71
N GLU A 303 -9.09 24.37 -6.66
CA GLU A 303 -9.49 24.53 -8.06
C GLU A 303 -10.99 24.31 -8.23
N GLU A 304 -11.59 24.96 -9.21
CA GLU A 304 -13.01 24.76 -9.52
C GLU A 304 -13.29 23.28 -9.86
N GLY A 305 -14.32 22.71 -9.25
CA GLY A 305 -14.68 21.30 -9.43
C GLY A 305 -13.86 20.30 -8.60
N LYS A 306 -12.93 20.78 -7.76
CA LYS A 306 -12.14 19.95 -6.83
C LYS A 306 -12.34 20.42 -5.39
N ASP A 307 -12.19 19.51 -4.44
CA ASP A 307 -12.19 19.83 -3.02
C ASP A 307 -10.82 20.40 -2.56
N PRO A 308 -10.69 20.89 -1.31
CA PRO A 308 -9.42 21.33 -0.72
C PRO A 308 -8.24 20.36 -0.79
N MET A 309 -8.47 19.06 -0.96
CA MET A 309 -7.41 18.04 -1.14
C MET A 309 -7.01 17.89 -2.62
N GLY A 310 -7.66 18.63 -3.53
CA GLY A 310 -7.41 18.56 -4.97
C GLY A 310 -8.12 17.38 -5.65
N LEU A 311 -9.17 16.84 -5.03
CA LEU A 311 -9.89 15.68 -5.51
C LEU A 311 -11.26 16.08 -6.08
N ALA A 312 -11.62 15.54 -7.23
CA ALA A 312 -12.94 15.70 -7.83
C ALA A 312 -14.00 14.87 -7.07
N PRO A 313 -15.31 15.17 -7.20
CA PRO A 313 -16.38 14.41 -6.53
C PRO A 313 -16.38 12.90 -6.80
N CYS A 314 -15.80 12.46 -7.92
CA CYS A 314 -15.63 11.06 -8.28
C CYS A 314 -14.37 10.40 -7.71
N GLN A 315 -13.63 11.08 -6.83
CA GLN A 315 -12.46 10.55 -6.11
C GLN A 315 -12.75 10.51 -4.59
N PRO A 316 -12.38 9.45 -3.87
CA PRO A 316 -12.52 9.36 -2.41
C PRO A 316 -11.44 10.18 -1.69
N ASN A 317 -11.80 10.79 -0.55
CA ASN A 317 -10.82 11.43 0.33
C ASN A 317 -10.14 10.42 1.26
N ILE A 318 -10.85 9.35 1.61
CA ILE A 318 -10.39 8.36 2.58
C ILE A 318 -10.76 6.93 2.15
N GLU A 319 -9.94 5.99 2.61
CA GLU A 319 -10.27 4.56 2.60
C GLU A 319 -10.38 4.06 4.04
N LEU A 320 -11.42 3.28 4.31
CA LEU A 320 -11.68 2.65 5.60
C LEU A 320 -11.74 1.14 5.41
N PHE A 321 -10.97 0.39 6.19
CA PHE A 321 -10.96 -1.06 6.06
C PHE A 321 -10.56 -1.76 7.35
N ASN A 322 -10.88 -3.05 7.47
CA ASN A 322 -10.46 -3.83 8.63
C ASN A 322 -9.47 -4.94 8.27
N THR A 323 -8.66 -5.35 9.24
CA THR A 323 -8.06 -6.70 9.27
C THR A 323 -8.97 -7.62 10.07
N GLU A 324 -8.91 -8.92 9.83
CA GLU A 324 -9.82 -9.89 10.47
C GLU A 324 -9.29 -10.48 11.77
N CYS A 325 -8.07 -10.11 12.12
CA CYS A 325 -7.39 -10.38 13.39
C CYS A 325 -6.50 -9.17 13.71
N TYR A 326 -5.78 -9.18 14.83
CA TYR A 326 -4.74 -8.17 15.07
C TYR A 326 -3.74 -8.15 13.91
N GLY A 327 -3.64 -7.01 13.23
CA GLY A 327 -2.90 -6.90 11.98
C GLY A 327 -2.54 -5.44 11.70
N GLY A 328 -1.29 -5.07 11.96
CA GLY A 328 -0.84 -3.68 11.86
C GLY A 328 0.63 -3.53 12.20
N PRO A 329 1.15 -2.30 12.21
CA PRO A 329 2.47 -2.03 12.79
C PRO A 329 2.53 -2.55 14.22
N LYS A 330 3.71 -3.02 14.64
CA LYS A 330 3.97 -3.34 16.05
C LYS A 330 3.94 -2.03 16.87
N HIS A 331 2.75 -1.57 17.23
CA HIS A 331 2.56 -0.48 18.18
C HIS A 331 2.71 -1.01 19.62
N TYR A 332 2.34 -2.27 19.83
CA TYR A 332 2.35 -2.91 21.14
C TYR A 332 3.34 -4.08 21.18
N ASN A 333 3.91 -4.31 22.36
CA ASN A 333 4.79 -5.45 22.62
C ASN A 333 4.03 -6.74 23.00
N THR A 334 2.71 -6.66 23.05
CA THR A 334 1.79 -7.74 23.40
C THR A 334 0.97 -8.15 22.18
N PHE A 335 0.55 -9.43 22.16
CA PHE A 335 -0.37 -9.97 21.18
C PHE A 335 -1.67 -10.37 21.89
N PRO A 336 -2.82 -10.36 21.20
CA PRO A 336 -4.12 -10.74 21.75
C PRO A 336 -4.22 -12.26 21.93
N THR A 337 -3.42 -12.86 22.82
CA THR A 337 -3.38 -14.32 22.98
C THR A 337 -4.62 -14.90 23.67
N ASN A 338 -5.36 -14.06 24.40
CA ASN A 338 -6.57 -14.43 25.16
C ASN A 338 -7.75 -13.48 24.86
N SER A 339 -7.68 -12.71 23.78
CA SER A 339 -8.72 -11.78 23.35
C SER A 339 -9.06 -12.00 21.87
N HIS A 340 -10.18 -11.44 21.43
CA HIS A 340 -10.64 -11.49 20.04
C HIS A 340 -10.63 -10.06 19.51
N THR A 341 -9.69 -9.76 18.62
CA THR A 341 -9.34 -8.39 18.28
C THR A 341 -9.20 -8.23 16.78
N PHE A 342 -9.57 -7.06 16.28
CA PHE A 342 -9.36 -6.73 14.89
C PHE A 342 -8.83 -5.30 14.80
N SER A 343 -8.25 -4.97 13.65
CA SER A 343 -7.82 -3.60 13.38
C SER A 343 -8.80 -2.99 12.40
N PHE A 344 -9.18 -1.74 12.65
CA PHE A 344 -9.84 -0.88 11.69
C PHE A 344 -8.86 0.22 11.30
N ILE A 345 -8.75 0.50 10.02
CA ILE A 345 -7.68 1.31 9.46
C ILE A 345 -8.35 2.45 8.71
N ALA A 346 -7.95 3.67 9.07
CA ALA A 346 -8.25 4.87 8.31
C ALA A 346 -7.04 5.23 7.46
N GLU A 347 -7.23 5.40 6.17
CA GLU A 347 -6.19 5.76 5.21
C GLU A 347 -6.54 7.08 4.52
N LEU A 348 -5.56 7.99 4.45
CA LEU A 348 -5.66 9.30 3.80
C LEU A 348 -5.31 9.20 2.32
N PHE A 349 -6.24 9.63 1.47
CA PHE A 349 -5.99 9.82 0.04
C PHE A 349 -5.83 11.29 -0.33
N GLY A 350 -5.19 11.53 -1.47
CA GLY A 350 -4.86 12.88 -1.93
C GLY A 350 -4.07 13.70 -0.91
N PRO A 351 -3.04 13.15 -0.23
CA PRO A 351 -2.29 13.92 0.77
C PRO A 351 -1.71 15.17 0.10
N ARG A 352 -1.73 16.30 0.81
CA ARG A 352 -1.14 17.57 0.36
C ARG A 352 0.33 17.68 0.71
N SER A 353 0.75 17.02 1.79
CA SER A 353 2.16 16.91 2.16
C SER A 353 2.99 16.31 1.01
N ARG A 354 4.22 16.80 0.84
CA ARG A 354 5.18 16.32 -0.15
C ARG A 354 6.52 16.03 0.49
N GLY A 355 7.02 14.84 0.25
CA GLY A 355 8.29 14.35 0.73
C GLY A 355 9.41 14.39 -0.32
N SER A 356 10.54 13.79 0.04
CA SER A 356 11.70 13.63 -0.82
C SER A 356 12.46 12.32 -0.60
N VAL A 357 13.25 11.95 -1.60
CA VAL A 357 14.22 10.85 -1.58
C VAL A 357 15.57 11.41 -2.03
N THR A 358 16.56 11.39 -1.15
CA THR A 358 17.91 11.91 -1.41
C THR A 358 18.96 10.83 -1.12
N LEU A 359 20.23 11.12 -1.47
CA LEU A 359 21.34 10.23 -1.13
C LEU A 359 21.79 10.42 0.32
N LYS A 360 22.08 9.31 1.02
CA LYS A 360 22.85 9.36 2.27
C LYS A 360 24.35 9.39 2.00
N SER A 361 24.77 8.63 0.99
CA SER A 361 26.15 8.50 0.55
C SER A 361 26.16 8.17 -0.95
N THR A 362 27.36 8.09 -1.53
CA THR A 362 27.57 7.60 -2.90
C THR A 362 27.69 6.08 -2.97
N ASP A 363 27.64 5.34 -1.85
CA ASP A 363 27.69 3.88 -1.86
C ASP A 363 26.33 3.34 -2.38
N PRO A 364 26.32 2.58 -3.48
CA PRO A 364 25.08 2.03 -4.03
C PRO A 364 24.41 0.97 -3.15
N LEU A 365 25.08 0.47 -2.12
CA LEU A 365 24.51 -0.47 -1.15
C LEU A 365 23.84 0.23 0.04
N ASP A 366 24.09 1.52 0.24
CA ASP A 366 23.41 2.30 1.27
C ASP A 366 21.97 2.60 0.84
N PRO A 367 20.99 2.46 1.76
CA PRO A 367 19.63 2.88 1.48
C PRO A 367 19.57 4.41 1.32
N PRO A 368 18.73 4.94 0.42
CA PRO A 368 18.55 6.38 0.31
C PRO A 368 17.96 6.97 1.60
N ALA A 369 18.09 8.28 1.74
CA ALA A 369 17.37 9.02 2.77
C ALA A 369 15.96 9.27 2.23
N VAL A 370 14.95 8.80 2.95
CA VAL A 370 13.54 8.96 2.57
C VAL A 370 12.86 9.79 3.65
N ASP A 371 12.18 10.83 3.21
CA ASP A 371 11.32 11.65 4.04
C ASP A 371 9.97 11.76 3.36
N CYS A 372 8.94 11.18 3.97
CA CYS A 372 7.57 11.30 3.45
C CYS A 372 6.94 12.65 3.83
N ASN A 373 7.52 13.37 4.80
CA ASN A 373 7.03 14.65 5.30
C ASN A 373 5.54 14.59 5.72
N TYR A 374 5.15 13.51 6.41
CA TYR A 374 3.74 13.28 6.77
C TYR A 374 3.19 14.39 7.67
N LEU A 375 1.96 14.83 7.35
CA LEU A 375 1.19 15.81 8.14
C LEU A 375 1.82 17.21 8.20
N ASP A 376 2.65 17.56 7.21
CA ASP A 376 3.21 18.90 7.05
C ASP A 376 2.11 19.91 6.67
N ASP A 377 1.19 19.51 5.79
CA ASP A 377 0.00 20.30 5.48
C ASP A 377 -1.09 20.04 6.54
N PRO A 378 -1.67 21.08 7.17
CA PRO A 378 -2.68 20.92 8.22
C PRO A 378 -3.98 20.27 7.74
N LEU A 379 -4.31 20.31 6.44
CA LEU A 379 -5.49 19.64 5.92
C LEU A 379 -5.35 18.11 5.94
N ASP A 380 -4.12 17.59 5.85
CA ASP A 380 -3.88 16.14 5.98
C ASP A 380 -4.28 15.66 7.39
N MET A 381 -3.93 16.43 8.43
CA MET A 381 -4.34 16.15 9.81
C MET A 381 -5.87 16.26 9.97
N LEU A 382 -6.48 17.26 9.35
CA LEU A 382 -7.93 17.45 9.40
C LEU A 382 -8.69 16.24 8.82
N VAL A 383 -8.29 15.80 7.63
CA VAL A 383 -8.97 14.68 6.94
C VAL A 383 -8.73 13.36 7.66
N ILE A 384 -7.49 13.04 8.08
CA ILE A 384 -7.23 11.76 8.75
C ILE A 384 -7.89 11.67 10.13
N THR A 385 -7.99 12.78 10.88
CA THR A 385 -8.71 12.78 12.17
C THR A 385 -10.22 12.63 11.99
N GLU A 386 -10.78 13.21 10.92
CA GLU A 386 -12.18 12.97 10.54
C GLU A 386 -12.41 11.51 10.11
N ALA A 387 -11.46 10.91 9.39
CA ALA A 387 -11.49 9.50 9.01
C ALA A 387 -11.51 8.58 10.25
N CYS A 388 -10.66 8.86 11.24
CA CYS A 388 -10.64 8.12 12.50
C CYS A 388 -11.96 8.29 13.28
N ARG A 389 -12.48 9.51 13.36
CA ARG A 389 -13.76 9.81 14.02
C ARG A 389 -14.92 9.06 13.37
N LEU A 390 -15.05 9.14 12.04
CA LEU A 390 -16.06 8.44 11.27
C LEU A 390 -15.92 6.93 11.41
N GLY A 391 -14.70 6.39 11.33
CA GLY A 391 -14.43 4.97 11.54
C GLY A 391 -14.87 4.48 12.91
N ASN A 392 -14.58 5.23 13.97
CA ASN A 392 -15.05 4.90 15.32
C ASN A 392 -16.57 4.95 15.44
N GLU A 393 -17.21 5.94 14.82
CA GLU A 393 -18.68 6.05 14.79
C GLU A 393 -19.32 4.86 14.07
N ILE A 394 -18.76 4.43 12.94
CA ILE A 394 -19.20 3.24 12.20
C ILE A 394 -19.14 1.99 13.08
N LEU A 395 -18.05 1.81 13.83
CA LEU A 395 -17.89 0.63 14.66
C LEU A 395 -18.74 0.65 15.93
N THR A 396 -18.82 1.79 16.60
CA THR A 396 -19.48 1.89 17.92
C THR A 396 -20.98 2.13 17.83
N GLU A 397 -21.48 2.63 16.70
CA GLU A 397 -22.89 3.01 16.54
C GLU A 397 -23.55 2.37 15.31
N GLY A 398 -22.78 1.76 14.41
CA GLY A 398 -23.31 1.05 13.24
C GLY A 398 -24.09 -0.21 13.62
N LEU A 399 -25.16 -0.51 12.87
CA LEU A 399 -26.11 -1.58 13.22
C LEU A 399 -25.49 -2.98 13.25
N GLY A 400 -24.42 -3.22 12.51
CA GLY A 400 -23.75 -4.52 12.47
C GLY A 400 -22.81 -4.76 13.66
N THR A 401 -22.26 -3.69 14.24
CA THR A 401 -21.13 -3.80 15.19
C THR A 401 -21.41 -3.21 16.57
N LYS A 402 -22.36 -2.28 16.74
CA LYS A 402 -22.59 -1.55 18.00
C LYS A 402 -22.76 -2.44 19.25
N ASP A 403 -23.30 -3.66 19.07
CA ASP A 403 -23.60 -4.58 20.18
C ASP A 403 -22.46 -5.59 20.44
N ILE A 404 -21.43 -5.66 19.59
CA ILE A 404 -20.33 -6.64 19.69
C ILE A 404 -18.98 -6.01 20.04
N ILE A 405 -18.82 -4.70 19.90
CA ILE A 405 -17.59 -3.99 20.27
C ILE A 405 -17.51 -3.85 21.79
N LYS A 406 -16.51 -4.47 22.41
CA LYS A 406 -16.26 -4.37 23.84
C LYS A 406 -15.49 -3.11 24.24
N GLY A 407 -14.73 -2.55 23.31
CA GLY A 407 -13.92 -1.35 23.51
C GLY A 407 -12.62 -1.39 22.72
N SER A 408 -11.70 -0.50 23.09
CA SER A 408 -10.37 -0.42 22.49
C SER A 408 -9.49 -1.59 22.91
N TRP A 409 -8.59 -2.01 22.04
CA TRP A 409 -7.47 -2.86 22.39
C TRP A 409 -6.14 -2.11 22.18
N PRO A 410 -5.20 -2.12 23.12
CA PRO A 410 -5.41 -2.51 24.51
C PRO A 410 -6.46 -1.63 25.24
N PRO A 411 -7.08 -2.11 26.32
CA PRO A 411 -8.18 -1.40 27.01
C PRO A 411 -7.83 0.00 27.51
N GLU A 412 -6.56 0.27 27.81
CA GLU A 412 -6.07 1.55 28.32
C GLU A 412 -6.15 2.70 27.32
N LEU A 413 -6.21 2.43 26.01
CA LEU A 413 -6.23 3.49 24.99
C LEU A 413 -7.53 4.29 24.99
N LYS A 414 -8.64 3.65 25.35
CA LYS A 414 -10.00 4.24 25.44
C LYS A 414 -10.48 5.01 24.20
N HIS A 415 -9.83 4.84 23.05
CA HIS A 415 -10.13 5.57 21.81
C HIS A 415 -11.58 5.37 21.32
N HIS A 416 -12.18 4.22 21.65
CA HIS A 416 -13.59 3.91 21.37
C HIS A 416 -14.57 4.93 21.99
N THR A 417 -14.13 5.67 23.01
CA THR A 417 -14.93 6.72 23.66
C THR A 417 -14.80 8.09 23.00
N PHE A 418 -13.84 8.29 22.09
CA PHE A 418 -13.60 9.58 21.44
C PHE A 418 -14.77 9.96 20.53
N LYS A 419 -15.24 11.20 20.63
CA LYS A 419 -16.39 11.72 19.86
C LYS A 419 -16.02 12.88 18.94
N THR A 420 -14.92 13.56 19.21
CA THR A 420 -14.50 14.78 18.49
C THR A 420 -13.17 14.57 17.76
N ARG A 421 -12.91 15.32 16.69
CA ARG A 421 -11.62 15.28 15.98
C ARG A 421 -10.43 15.64 16.88
N ASP A 422 -10.61 16.58 17.81
CA ASP A 422 -9.53 17.04 18.70
C ASP A 422 -9.00 15.92 19.60
N GLU A 423 -9.89 15.01 20.03
CA GLU A 423 -9.50 13.81 20.78
C GLU A 423 -8.67 12.82 19.93
N TRP A 424 -8.85 12.82 18.61
CA TRP A 424 -8.09 11.98 17.68
C TRP A 424 -6.72 12.55 17.32
N ILE A 425 -6.47 13.85 17.47
CA ILE A 425 -5.18 14.47 17.08
C ILE A 425 -3.99 13.78 17.77
N PRO A 426 -3.96 13.60 19.11
CA PRO A 426 -2.85 12.90 19.76
C PRO A 426 -2.71 11.45 19.28
N TYR A 427 -3.83 10.76 19.07
CA TYR A 427 -3.83 9.38 18.59
C TYR A 427 -3.23 9.26 17.18
N VAL A 428 -3.59 10.16 16.26
CA VAL A 428 -3.02 10.21 14.91
C VAL A 428 -1.52 10.50 14.96
N LYS A 429 -1.09 11.45 15.80
CA LYS A 429 0.35 11.77 15.97
C LYS A 429 1.15 10.58 16.50
N GLU A 430 0.60 9.83 17.44
CA GLU A 430 1.28 8.68 18.03
C GLU A 430 1.24 7.43 17.13
N HIS A 431 0.10 7.16 16.49
CA HIS A 431 -0.17 5.91 15.78
C HIS A 431 -0.10 6.01 14.25
N GLY A 432 -0.02 7.21 13.69
CA GLY A 432 0.13 7.43 12.25
C GLY A 432 1.38 6.74 11.69
N THR A 433 1.21 6.05 10.56
CA THR A 433 2.23 5.25 9.88
C THR A 433 1.86 5.11 8.40
N THR A 434 2.64 4.39 7.60
CA THR A 434 2.26 3.98 6.24
C THR A 434 1.90 2.50 6.15
N CYS A 435 1.21 2.13 5.07
CA CYS A 435 1.03 0.77 4.61
C CYS A 435 2.38 0.04 4.46
N LYS A 436 2.63 -0.91 5.35
CA LYS A 436 3.84 -1.74 5.32
C LYS A 436 3.60 -2.94 4.40
N CYS A 437 4.65 -3.39 3.71
CA CYS A 437 4.72 -4.81 3.35
C CYS A 437 4.57 -5.61 4.66
N TYR A 438 3.39 -6.21 4.85
CA TYR A 438 3.03 -6.86 6.10
C TYR A 438 3.86 -8.12 6.27
N GLN A 439 4.76 -8.09 7.25
CA GLN A 439 5.44 -9.28 7.74
C GLN A 439 4.77 -9.68 9.05
N VAL A 440 3.55 -10.22 8.96
CA VAL A 440 2.81 -10.82 10.10
C VAL A 440 3.65 -11.94 10.76
N LEU A 441 4.63 -12.49 10.04
CA LEU A 441 5.33 -13.72 10.42
C LEU A 441 6.78 -13.55 10.90
N ARG A 442 7.24 -12.33 11.23
CA ARG A 442 8.66 -12.13 11.63
C ARG A 442 9.07 -12.80 12.96
N HIS A 443 8.13 -13.32 13.75
CA HIS A 443 8.40 -13.90 15.07
C HIS A 443 8.19 -15.41 15.18
N ILE A 444 7.84 -16.09 14.09
CA ILE A 444 8.01 -17.54 14.02
C ILE A 444 9.23 -17.77 13.14
N ASN A 445 10.16 -18.60 13.59
CA ASN A 445 11.37 -19.05 12.88
C ASN A 445 11.01 -19.86 11.60
N VAL A 446 10.17 -19.32 10.73
CA VAL A 446 9.99 -19.80 9.39
C VAL A 446 11.10 -19.17 8.58
N HIS A 447 12.23 -19.86 8.51
CA HIS A 447 13.09 -19.76 7.34
C HIS A 447 12.17 -19.92 6.12
N LEU A 448 11.79 -18.80 5.48
CA LEU A 448 11.28 -18.85 4.12
C LEU A 448 12.39 -19.53 3.33
N CYS A 449 12.16 -20.79 3.00
CA CYS A 449 13.05 -21.58 2.18
C CYS A 449 13.38 -20.74 0.96
N LEU A 450 14.62 -20.27 0.93
CA LEU A 450 15.31 -19.91 -0.29
C LEU A 450 15.02 -21.06 -1.25
N PHE A 451 14.39 -20.75 -2.39
CA PHE A 451 14.29 -21.69 -3.49
C PHE A 451 15.72 -22.04 -3.91
N ASN A 452 16.24 -23.09 -3.29
CA ASN A 452 17.38 -23.83 -3.80
C ASN A 452 16.89 -24.58 -5.04
N ARG A 453 17.64 -24.36 -6.11
CA ARG A 453 17.65 -25.03 -7.41
C ARG A 453 17.05 -26.44 -7.42
N ALA A 454 16.20 -26.69 -8.41
CA ALA A 454 16.40 -27.80 -9.33
C ALA A 454 16.53 -27.20 -10.74
#